data_AF-A0A9D7KP49-F1
#
_entry.id   AF-A0A9D7KP49-F1
#
_cell.length_a   1.000
_cell.length_b   1.000
_cell.length_c   1.000
_cell.angle_alpha   90.00
_cell.angle_beta   90.00
_cell.angle_gamma   90.00
#
_symmetry.space_group_name_H-M   'P 1'
#
loop_
_entity.id
_entity.type
_entity.pdbx_description
1 polymer ?
#
loop_
_entity_poly.entity_id
_entity_poly.type
_entity_poly.pdbx_seq_one_letter_code
_entity_poly.pdbx_strand_id
1 'polypeptide(L)'
;MKKIYSLLGIIALVTLFSGCASSGTDQMDVQAGARAKVNEFLTIMSSESRPATMMDFISPSYIKAAGLNPSEYTVNTYYPKSFVIEQVFPSPDLTNSVNVVATIYGENKSWAHRLTFVVLNEGDKLALFPGKHATDTKYVDPWYKIEEYVK
;
A
#
# COMPACT_ATOMS: atom_id res chain seq x y z
N MET A 1 -65.88 -44.94 16.79
CA MET A 1 -64.49 -45.08 17.25
C MET A 1 -63.52 -44.73 16.11
N LYS A 2 -62.86 -43.57 16.19
CA LYS A 2 -61.45 -43.30 15.78
C LYS A 2 -61.12 -41.86 16.20
N LYS A 3 -59.85 -41.64 16.54
CA LYS A 3 -59.35 -40.80 17.64
C LYS A 3 -59.24 -39.31 17.33
N ILE A 4 -59.21 -38.50 18.39
CA ILE A 4 -58.91 -37.06 18.45
C ILE A 4 -57.46 -36.86 18.96
N TYR A 5 -56.91 -35.66 18.71
CA TYR A 5 -55.69 -35.01 19.22
C TYR A 5 -54.38 -35.43 18.48
N SER A 6 -53.37 -34.59 18.21
CA SER A 6 -52.97 -33.32 18.82
C SER A 6 -51.82 -32.66 18.03
N LEU A 7 -51.52 -31.41 18.44
CA LEU A 7 -50.27 -30.65 18.34
C LEU A 7 -49.92 -29.84 17.08
N LEU A 8 -49.94 -28.52 17.30
CA LEU A 8 -49.09 -27.52 16.66
C LEU A 8 -47.62 -27.98 16.59
N GLY A 9 -46.98 -27.68 15.46
CA GLY A 9 -45.53 -27.60 15.31
C GLY A 9 -45.17 -26.41 14.45
N ILE A 10 -44.87 -25.27 15.10
CA ILE A 10 -44.17 -24.14 14.49
C ILE A 10 -42.70 -24.53 14.39
N ILE A 11 -42.11 -24.53 13.20
CA ILE A 11 -40.67 -24.36 13.03
C ILE A 11 -40.44 -23.31 11.95
N ALA A 12 -39.98 -22.14 12.41
CA ALA A 12 -39.32 -21.14 11.60
C ALA A 12 -37.92 -21.64 11.23
N LEU A 13 -37.45 -21.32 10.01
CA LEU A 13 -36.03 -21.06 9.82
C LEU A 13 -35.81 -19.90 8.83
N VAL A 14 -35.45 -18.78 9.46
CA VAL A 14 -34.75 -17.60 8.95
C VAL A 14 -33.46 -18.08 8.27
N THR A 15 -33.08 -17.61 7.09
CA THR A 15 -32.08 -16.53 7.00
C THR A 15 -31.95 -16.04 5.57
N LEU A 16 -32.04 -14.72 5.47
CA LEU A 16 -31.59 -13.83 4.42
C LEU A 16 -30.30 -14.33 3.76
N PHE A 17 -30.29 -14.47 2.44
CA PHE A 17 -29.05 -14.30 1.69
C PHE A 17 -28.71 -12.80 1.70
N SER A 18 -28.14 -12.36 2.83
CA SER A 18 -27.39 -11.11 2.89
C SER A 18 -26.12 -11.28 2.05
N GLY A 19 -26.06 -10.44 1.01
CA GLY A 19 -24.89 -9.96 0.28
C GLY A 19 -23.59 -10.75 0.35
N CYS A 20 -23.17 -11.24 -0.82
CA CYS A 20 -21.76 -11.20 -1.22
C CYS A 20 -21.68 -10.57 -2.60
N ALA A 21 -21.93 -9.27 -2.67
CA ALA A 21 -21.70 -8.46 -3.86
C ALA A 21 -21.28 -7.05 -3.43
N SER A 22 -20.08 -6.91 -2.85
CA SER A 22 -19.41 -5.59 -2.75
C SER A 22 -17.90 -5.62 -3.05
N SER A 23 -17.30 -6.78 -3.32
CA SER A 23 -15.83 -6.89 -3.43
C SER A 23 -15.23 -6.19 -4.65
N GLY A 24 -16.02 -5.82 -5.66
CA GLY A 24 -15.52 -5.16 -6.87
C GLY A 24 -15.24 -3.66 -6.70
N THR A 25 -16.06 -2.95 -5.93
CA THR A 25 -15.98 -1.49 -5.82
C THR A 25 -14.95 -1.07 -4.78
N ASP A 26 -14.93 -1.73 -3.63
CA ASP A 26 -13.98 -1.43 -2.54
C ASP A 26 -12.54 -1.73 -2.96
N GLN A 27 -12.32 -2.82 -3.70
CA GLN A 27 -11.00 -3.21 -4.17
C GLN A 27 -10.45 -2.26 -5.25
N MET A 28 -11.34 -1.75 -6.12
CA MET A 28 -10.97 -0.78 -7.15
C MET A 28 -10.63 0.58 -6.53
N ASP A 29 -11.34 0.99 -5.48
CA ASP A 29 -11.09 2.23 -4.74
C ASP A 29 -9.75 2.18 -3.98
N VAL A 30 -9.46 1.09 -3.27
CA VAL A 30 -8.19 0.92 -2.54
C VAL A 30 -6.98 0.93 -3.49
N GLN A 31 -7.09 0.30 -4.67
CA GLN A 31 -6.03 0.35 -5.68
C GLN A 31 -5.84 1.75 -6.27
N ALA A 32 -6.93 2.48 -6.53
CA ALA A 32 -6.86 3.87 -6.97
C ALA A 32 -6.20 4.76 -5.92
N GLY A 33 -6.55 4.58 -4.64
CA GLY A 33 -5.93 5.27 -3.52
C GLY A 33 -4.43 4.95 -3.39
N ALA A 34 -4.05 3.68 -3.52
CA ALA A 34 -2.64 3.27 -3.49
C ALA A 34 -1.84 3.89 -4.64
N ARG A 35 -2.41 3.89 -5.86
CA ARG A 35 -1.82 4.56 -7.03
C ARG A 35 -1.63 6.04 -6.77
N ALA A 36 -2.65 6.72 -6.24
CA ALA A 36 -2.60 8.14 -5.93
C ALA A 36 -1.52 8.45 -4.88
N LYS A 37 -1.41 7.61 -3.83
CA LYS A 37 -0.41 7.78 -2.78
C LYS A 37 1.02 7.66 -3.29
N VAL A 38 1.28 6.67 -4.15
CA VAL A 38 2.61 6.49 -4.76
C VAL A 38 2.89 7.59 -5.80
N ASN A 39 1.88 8.03 -6.54
CA ASN A 39 2.02 9.17 -7.45
C ASN A 39 2.38 10.46 -6.70
N GLU A 40 1.70 10.75 -5.59
CA GLU A 40 2.02 11.88 -4.70
C GLU A 40 3.49 11.80 -4.24
N PHE A 41 3.90 10.65 -3.71
CA PHE A 41 5.25 10.41 -3.24
C PHE A 41 6.31 10.63 -4.34
N LEU A 42 6.12 10.00 -5.51
CA LEU A 42 7.03 10.11 -6.65
C LEU A 42 7.09 11.53 -7.21
N THR A 43 5.96 12.25 -7.21
CA THR A 43 5.91 13.66 -7.61
C THR A 43 6.80 14.51 -6.71
N ILE A 44 6.72 14.31 -5.39
CA ILE A 44 7.58 15.02 -4.43
C ILE A 44 9.05 14.61 -4.58
N MET A 45 9.36 13.32 -4.77
CA MET A 45 10.73 12.85 -5.03
C MET A 45 11.36 13.53 -6.25
N SER A 46 10.56 13.77 -7.29
CA SER A 46 11.01 14.44 -8.53
C SER A 46 11.07 15.95 -8.45
N SER A 47 10.60 16.54 -7.34
CA SER A 47 10.55 17.99 -7.14
C SER A 47 11.89 18.53 -6.62
N GLU A 48 12.27 19.70 -7.13
CA GLU A 48 13.39 20.49 -6.62
C GLU A 48 13.07 21.10 -5.23
N SER A 49 11.79 21.29 -4.90
CA SER A 49 11.32 21.91 -3.65
C SER A 49 10.65 20.90 -2.70
N ARG A 50 11.28 19.73 -2.52
CA ARG A 50 10.80 18.67 -1.61
C ARG A 50 11.03 19.03 -0.14
N PRO A 51 10.20 18.53 0.79
CA PRO A 51 10.38 18.76 2.22
C PRO A 51 11.66 18.11 2.74
N ALA A 52 12.18 18.61 3.87
CA ALA A 52 13.39 18.10 4.51
C ALA A 52 13.24 16.63 4.95
N THR A 53 12.02 16.21 5.28
CA THR A 53 11.69 14.82 5.58
C THR A 53 10.40 14.42 4.87
N MET A 54 10.32 13.14 4.53
CA MET A 54 9.13 12.51 3.96
C MET A 54 8.67 11.33 4.83
N MET A 55 9.10 11.27 6.10
CA MET A 55 8.77 10.16 7.01
C MET A 55 7.26 10.00 7.23
N ASP A 56 6.44 11.03 7.00
CA ASP A 56 4.97 10.96 7.09
C ASP A 56 4.33 10.04 6.04
N PHE A 57 5.08 9.69 4.98
CA PHE A 57 4.68 8.68 4.00
C PHE A 57 4.91 7.25 4.48
N ILE A 58 5.79 7.06 5.47
CA ILE A 58 6.17 5.73 5.96
C ILE A 58 5.13 5.23 6.96
N SER A 59 4.79 3.95 6.86
CA SER A 59 3.84 3.28 7.74
C SER A 59 4.25 3.42 9.22
N PRO A 60 3.36 3.98 10.08
CA PRO A 60 3.60 4.03 11.52
C PRO A 60 3.79 2.65 12.16
N SER A 61 3.12 1.60 11.67
CA SER A 61 3.36 0.24 12.21
C SER A 61 4.77 -0.24 11.90
N TYR A 62 5.30 0.04 10.70
CA TYR A 62 6.70 -0.27 10.37
C TYR A 62 7.67 0.52 11.26
N ILE A 63 7.48 1.83 11.40
CA ILE A 63 8.31 2.70 12.27
C ILE A 63 8.35 2.14 13.69
N LYS A 64 7.18 1.80 14.25
CA LYS A 64 7.05 1.25 15.59
C LYS A 64 7.73 -0.12 15.72
N ALA A 65 7.50 -1.03 14.77
CA ALA A 65 8.05 -2.37 14.81
C ALA A 65 9.58 -2.39 14.68
N ALA A 66 10.12 -1.49 13.86
CA ALA A 66 11.57 -1.34 13.67
C ALA A 66 12.24 -0.44 14.73
N GLY A 67 11.49 0.19 15.64
CA GLY A 67 12.04 1.08 16.67
C GLY A 67 12.70 2.33 16.10
N LEU A 68 12.20 2.86 14.98
CA LEU A 68 12.78 4.03 14.32
C LEU A 68 12.32 5.32 14.98
N ASN A 69 13.23 6.27 15.15
CA ASN A 69 12.90 7.64 15.52
C ASN A 69 12.74 8.50 14.24
N PRO A 70 11.53 8.96 13.89
CA PRO A 70 11.31 9.71 12.65
C PRO A 70 12.11 11.02 12.54
N SER A 71 12.58 11.59 13.66
CA SER A 71 13.44 12.78 13.62
C SER A 71 14.91 12.49 13.29
N GLU A 72 15.32 11.22 13.35
CA GLU A 72 16.70 10.79 13.06
C GLU A 72 16.83 10.15 11.67
N TYR A 73 15.73 9.71 11.07
CA TYR A 73 15.73 9.02 9.79
C TYR A 73 15.23 9.91 8.65
N THR A 74 15.81 9.71 7.48
CA THR A 74 15.37 10.34 6.23
C THR A 74 14.90 9.28 5.24
N VAL A 75 13.91 9.61 4.43
CA VAL A 75 13.45 8.71 3.35
C VAL A 75 14.39 8.86 2.16
N ASN A 76 14.84 7.74 1.62
CA ASN A 76 15.61 7.73 0.39
C ASN A 76 14.71 8.11 -0.80
N THR A 77 15.15 9.08 -1.59
CA THR A 77 14.32 9.69 -2.64
C THR A 77 14.89 9.53 -4.05
N TYR A 78 16.11 8.99 -4.23
CA TYR A 78 16.84 8.85 -5.51
C TYR A 78 16.92 10.07 -6.46
N TYR A 79 16.22 11.17 -6.17
CA TYR A 79 16.09 12.38 -6.99
C TYR A 79 15.83 12.11 -8.49
N PRO A 80 14.80 11.32 -8.84
CA PRO A 80 14.52 11.04 -10.24
C PRO A 80 14.03 12.30 -10.98
N LYS A 81 14.31 12.39 -12.28
CA LYS A 81 13.79 13.46 -13.15
C LYS A 81 12.42 13.14 -13.75
N SER A 82 12.07 11.87 -13.83
CA SER A 82 10.73 11.44 -14.26
C SER A 82 10.40 10.06 -13.74
N PHE A 83 9.12 9.68 -13.78
CA PHE A 83 8.65 8.36 -13.39
C PHE A 83 7.42 7.94 -14.19
N VAL A 84 7.13 6.63 -14.19
CA VAL A 84 5.93 6.03 -14.75
C VAL A 84 5.42 4.96 -13.80
N ILE A 85 4.13 5.01 -13.43
CA ILE A 85 3.48 3.91 -12.71
C ILE A 85 2.97 2.88 -13.72
N GLU A 86 3.52 1.68 -13.64
CA GLU A 86 3.30 0.58 -14.58
C GLU A 86 2.13 -0.32 -14.18
N GLN A 87 2.08 -0.71 -12.90
CA GLN A 87 1.16 -1.73 -12.42
C GLN A 87 0.67 -1.40 -11.01
N VAL A 88 -0.56 -1.82 -10.73
CA VAL A 88 -1.20 -1.74 -9.41
C VAL A 88 -1.96 -3.04 -9.20
N PHE A 89 -1.67 -3.76 -8.12
CA PHE A 89 -2.31 -5.05 -7.84
C PHE A 89 -2.28 -5.37 -6.34
N PRO A 90 -3.20 -6.21 -5.82
CA PRO A 90 -3.18 -6.62 -4.42
C PRO A 90 -1.84 -7.26 -4.04
N SER A 91 -1.30 -6.92 -2.87
CA SER A 91 -0.07 -7.56 -2.40
C SER A 91 -0.32 -9.03 -2.02
N PRO A 92 0.51 -9.98 -2.48
CA PRO A 92 0.43 -11.37 -2.03
C PRO A 92 1.09 -11.56 -0.65
N ASP A 93 1.96 -10.64 -0.23
CA ASP A 93 2.84 -10.82 0.93
C ASP A 93 2.26 -10.22 2.21
N LEU A 94 1.38 -9.23 2.08
CA LEU A 94 0.86 -8.43 3.19
C LEU A 94 -0.65 -8.20 3.03
N THR A 95 -1.43 -8.63 4.02
CA THR A 95 -2.87 -8.38 4.08
C THR A 95 -3.18 -6.88 4.11
N ASN A 96 -4.29 -6.48 3.49
CA ASN A 96 -4.74 -5.07 3.41
C ASN A 96 -3.70 -4.14 2.77
N SER A 97 -2.95 -4.65 1.78
CA SER A 97 -1.97 -3.84 1.07
C SER A 97 -2.02 -4.06 -0.44
N VAL A 98 -1.52 -3.06 -1.15
CA VAL A 98 -1.49 -3.00 -2.61
C VAL A 98 -0.06 -2.76 -3.06
N ASN A 99 0.40 -3.56 -4.01
CA ASN A 99 1.65 -3.33 -4.71
C ASN A 99 1.44 -2.32 -5.83
N VAL A 100 2.31 -1.32 -5.88
CA VAL A 100 2.39 -0.34 -6.97
C VAL A 100 3.79 -0.41 -7.55
N VAL A 101 3.89 -0.75 -8.83
CA VAL A 101 5.18 -0.82 -9.53
C VAL A 101 5.36 0.42 -10.37
N ALA A 102 6.50 1.08 -10.20
CA ALA A 102 6.85 2.26 -10.98
C ALA A 102 8.31 2.20 -11.41
N THR A 103 8.59 2.71 -12.61
CA THR A 103 9.95 2.94 -13.08
C THR A 103 10.28 4.42 -12.92
N ILE A 104 11.39 4.70 -12.25
CA ILE A 104 11.96 6.04 -12.07
C ILE A 104 13.20 6.21 -12.96
N TYR A 105 13.44 7.42 -13.44
CA TYR A 105 14.52 7.72 -14.37
C TYR A 105 15.36 8.90 -13.89
N GLY A 106 16.67 8.77 -14.05
CA GLY A 106 17.62 9.87 -13.92
C GLY A 106 17.52 10.90 -15.04
N GLU A 107 18.34 11.94 -14.93
CA GLU A 107 18.48 12.96 -15.98
C GLU A 107 18.87 12.32 -17.31
N ASN A 108 18.22 12.76 -18.39
CA ASN A 108 18.36 12.20 -19.74
C ASN A 108 18.16 10.68 -19.82
N LYS A 109 17.47 10.10 -18.82
CA LYS A 109 17.31 8.64 -18.64
C LYS A 109 18.66 7.90 -18.62
N SER A 110 19.70 8.51 -18.03
CA SER A 110 21.03 7.94 -17.84
C SER A 110 21.06 6.70 -16.93
N TRP A 111 20.10 6.62 -16.01
CA TRP A 111 19.84 5.45 -15.18
C TRP A 111 18.33 5.24 -15.03
N ALA A 112 17.93 4.00 -14.70
CA ALA A 112 16.55 3.66 -14.38
C ALA A 112 16.49 2.63 -13.24
N HIS A 113 15.51 2.79 -12.37
CA HIS A 113 15.18 1.78 -11.35
C HIS A 113 13.71 1.46 -11.44
N ARG A 114 13.38 0.17 -11.40
CA ARG A 114 12.01 -0.29 -11.24
C ARG A 114 11.79 -0.62 -9.79
N LEU A 115 10.87 0.12 -9.18
CA LEU A 115 10.57 0.08 -7.77
C LEU A 115 9.19 -0.54 -7.57
N THR A 116 9.11 -1.49 -6.63
CA THR A 116 7.82 -1.98 -6.14
C THR A 116 7.57 -1.34 -4.78
N PHE A 117 6.52 -0.53 -4.68
CA PHE A 117 6.02 0.02 -3.44
C PHE A 117 4.92 -0.89 -2.91
N VAL A 118 4.91 -1.11 -1.59
CA VAL A 118 3.76 -1.69 -0.90
C VAL A 118 3.04 -0.55 -0.19
N VAL A 119 1.77 -0.34 -0.51
CA VAL A 119 0.91 0.62 0.18
C VAL A 119 0.01 -0.14 1.14
N LEU A 120 0.19 0.09 2.44
CA LEU A 120 -0.61 -0.52 3.50
C LEU A 120 -1.82 0.38 3.80
N ASN A 121 -2.99 -0.23 3.94
CA ASN A 121 -4.15 0.45 4.49
C ASN A 121 -4.20 0.25 6.01
N GLU A 122 -3.84 1.29 6.77
CA GLU A 122 -3.83 1.29 8.23
C GLU A 122 -5.06 2.04 8.77
N GLY A 123 -6.23 1.42 8.58
CA GLY A 123 -7.52 2.03 8.92
C GLY A 123 -8.01 2.96 7.82
N ASP A 124 -7.88 4.27 8.04
CA ASP A 124 -8.29 5.32 7.09
C ASP A 124 -7.09 6.04 6.43
N LYS A 125 -5.86 5.53 6.66
CA LYS A 125 -4.63 6.13 6.15
C LYS A 125 -3.85 5.13 5.31
N LEU A 126 -3.55 5.55 4.08
CA LEU A 126 -2.60 4.84 3.21
C LEU A 126 -1.17 5.30 3.50
N ALA A 127 -0.28 4.34 3.71
CA ALA A 127 1.13 4.59 3.96
C ALA A 127 2.03 3.59 3.22
N LEU A 128 3.26 3.98 2.93
CA LEU A 128 4.26 3.13 2.29
C LEU A 128 4.86 2.19 3.35
N PHE A 129 4.90 0.90 3.03
CA PHE A 129 5.58 -0.12 3.82
C PHE A 129 6.98 -0.36 3.24
N PRO A 130 8.05 0.10 3.90
CA PRO A 130 9.42 -0.03 3.41
C PRO A 130 9.87 -1.49 3.29
N GLY A 131 10.78 -1.74 2.33
CA GLY A 131 11.47 -3.03 2.24
C GLY A 131 12.66 -3.14 3.19
N LYS A 132 13.32 -2.01 3.48
CA LYS A 132 14.46 -1.95 4.40
C LYS A 132 14.70 -0.56 4.96
N HIS A 133 15.54 -0.50 6.00
CA HIS A 133 16.15 0.72 6.52
C HIS A 133 17.61 0.43 6.87
N ALA A 134 18.45 1.47 6.86
CA ALA A 134 19.87 1.40 7.18
C ALA A 134 20.13 2.19 8.47
N THR A 135 20.68 1.52 9.49
CA THR A 135 20.88 2.10 10.83
C THR A 135 22.09 3.03 10.91
N ASP A 136 23.05 2.86 10.01
CA ASP A 136 24.29 3.63 9.88
C ASP A 136 24.05 4.93 9.12
N THR A 137 23.41 4.88 7.95
CA THR A 137 23.11 6.07 7.14
C THR A 137 21.80 6.75 7.53
N LYS A 138 21.01 6.13 8.41
CA LYS A 138 19.68 6.59 8.82
C LYS A 138 18.73 6.81 7.64
N TYR A 139 18.82 5.97 6.61
CA TYR A 139 17.89 6.00 5.48
C TYR A 139 16.82 4.92 5.60
N VAL A 140 15.59 5.27 5.22
CA VAL A 140 14.50 4.32 4.97
C VAL A 140 14.26 4.26 3.48
N ASP A 141 14.30 3.06 2.91
CA ASP A 141 13.97 2.86 1.50
C ASP A 141 12.45 2.67 1.38
N PRO A 142 11.72 3.63 0.81
CA PRO A 142 10.25 3.66 0.80
C PRO A 142 9.65 2.58 -0.12
N TRP A 143 10.46 1.97 -0.99
CA TRP A 143 10.07 0.83 -1.82
C TRP A 143 10.33 -0.48 -1.08
N TYR A 144 9.49 -1.46 -1.36
CA TYR A 144 9.62 -2.82 -0.86
C TYR A 144 10.69 -3.62 -1.62
N LYS A 145 10.78 -3.38 -2.93
CA LYS A 145 11.75 -4.05 -3.83
C LYS A 145 12.30 -3.07 -4.85
N ILE A 146 13.57 -3.23 -5.21
CA ILE A 146 14.23 -2.53 -6.31
C ILE A 146 14.76 -3.56 -7.31
N GLU A 147 14.52 -3.29 -8.59
CA GLU A 147 15.13 -3.96 -9.73
C GLU A 147 15.95 -2.90 -10.48
N GLU A 148 17.27 -3.05 -10.47
CA GLU A 148 18.17 -2.11 -11.12
C GLU A 148 18.20 -2.38 -12.62
N TYR A 149 17.89 -1.35 -13.41
CA TYR A 149 18.07 -1.37 -14.86
C TYR A 149 19.22 -0.43 -15.19
N VAL A 150 20.41 -0.99 -15.32
CA VAL A 150 21.54 -0.26 -15.90
C VAL A 150 21.37 -0.30 -17.42
N LYS A 151 21.29 0.88 -18.04
CA LYS A 151 21.29 1.01 -19.50
C LYS A 151 22.68 0.85 -20.08
#